data_AF-A0A672LJ12-F1
#
_entry.id   AF-A0A672LJ12-F1
#
_cell.length_a   1.000
_cell.length_b   1.000
_cell.length_c   1.000
_cell.angle_alpha   90.00
_cell.angle_beta   90.00
_cell.angle_gamma   90.00
#
_symmetry.space_group_name_H-M   'P 1'
#
loop_
_entity.id
_entity.type
_entity.pdbx_description
1 polymer ?
#
loop_
_entity_poly.entity_id
_entity_poly.type
_entity_poly.pdbx_seq_one_letter_code
_entity_poly.pdbx_strand_id
1 'polypeptide(L)'
;MDASLTRRGQPCWYKKEGIGLDAINDAFLLEGVIYRLLRRHCRGQRYYIHLLELFTEVTHLKDSLLCYSNVYKPRLFYNLEIVKRIDLLPRVGEFFQIQDDYLDCYGDPAVTGKIGTDIQDNKCSWLVVTALGIMTPEQRAELEACYGHSDAESVERVKTLYDTLELPIRYHQHEEESYRRLQKLIQLHAKNLPHAVFLNFAKKIYKRNK
;
A
#
# COMPACT_ATOMS: atom_id res chain seq x y z
N MET A 1 -4.76 6.26 -13.58
CA MET A 1 -3.59 5.72 -12.87
C MET A 1 -2.63 6.87 -12.58
N ASP A 2 -1.84 6.73 -11.51
CA ASP A 2 -1.09 7.73 -10.72
C ASP A 2 0.03 8.54 -11.45
N ALA A 3 -0.03 8.73 -12.77
CA ALA A 3 0.87 9.56 -13.59
C ALA A 3 2.38 9.49 -13.28
N SER A 4 2.85 8.41 -12.64
CA SER A 4 4.16 8.41 -11.98
C SER A 4 5.29 8.43 -12.99
N LEU A 5 6.37 9.14 -12.67
CA LEU A 5 7.51 9.33 -13.57
C LEU A 5 8.50 8.17 -13.53
N THR A 6 8.86 7.74 -12.32
CA THR A 6 9.90 6.73 -12.08
C THR A 6 9.42 5.61 -11.17
N ARG A 7 9.93 4.40 -11.39
CA ARG A 7 9.72 3.24 -10.52
C ARG A 7 11.00 2.42 -10.47
N ARG A 8 11.49 2.13 -9.26
CA ARG A 8 12.74 1.37 -9.02
C ARG A 8 13.96 2.02 -9.68
N GLY A 9 14.07 3.36 -9.60
CA GLY A 9 15.20 4.13 -10.12
C GLY A 9 15.26 4.22 -11.65
N GLN A 10 14.20 3.82 -12.35
CA GLN A 10 14.09 3.84 -13.81
C GLN A 10 12.77 4.51 -14.23
N PRO A 11 12.65 5.01 -15.47
CA PRO A 11 11.38 5.48 -16.01
C PRO A 11 10.30 4.40 -15.91
N CYS A 12 9.08 4.80 -15.56
CA CYS A 12 7.92 3.91 -15.60
C CYS A 12 7.76 3.25 -16.98
N TRP A 13 7.23 2.03 -17.03
CA TRP A 13 7.14 1.26 -18.29
C TRP A 13 6.47 2.04 -19.44
N TYR A 14 5.33 2.68 -19.16
CA TYR A 14 4.59 3.50 -20.13
C TYR A 14 5.33 4.78 -20.59
N LYS A 15 6.40 5.19 -19.89
CA LYS A 15 7.24 6.35 -20.24
C LYS A 15 8.43 5.97 -21.12
N LYS A 16 8.69 4.68 -21.37
CA LYS A 16 9.74 4.26 -22.29
C LYS A 16 9.35 4.59 -23.73
N GLU A 17 10.34 5.00 -24.51
CA GLU A 17 10.18 5.30 -25.93
C GLU A 17 9.60 4.09 -26.67
N GLY A 18 8.56 4.32 -27.48
CA GLY A 18 7.88 3.29 -28.24
C GLY A 18 6.85 2.44 -27.47
N ILE A 19 6.63 2.66 -26.17
CA ILE A 19 5.63 1.91 -25.38
C ILE A 19 4.31 2.69 -25.22
N GLY A 20 4.36 3.87 -24.58
CA GLY A 20 3.16 4.67 -24.34
C GLY A 20 2.04 3.89 -23.65
N LEU A 21 0.81 3.98 -24.18
CA LEU A 21 -0.37 3.33 -23.61
C LEU A 21 -0.48 1.84 -23.92
N ASP A 22 0.37 1.28 -24.79
CA ASP A 22 0.44 -0.17 -25.01
C ASP A 22 0.87 -0.91 -23.73
N ALA A 23 1.49 -0.18 -22.79
CA ALA A 23 1.72 -0.62 -21.42
C ALA A 23 0.48 -1.16 -20.71
N ILE A 24 -0.73 -0.72 -21.08
CA ILE A 24 -1.99 -1.26 -20.53
C ILE A 24 -2.16 -2.73 -20.94
N ASN A 25 -1.95 -3.03 -22.22
CA ASN A 25 -2.01 -4.40 -22.72
C ASN A 25 -0.90 -5.27 -22.12
N ASP A 26 0.31 -4.71 -21.99
CA ASP A 26 1.42 -5.41 -21.34
C ASP A 26 1.11 -5.79 -19.88
N ALA A 27 0.39 -4.93 -19.15
CA ALA A 27 -0.04 -5.23 -17.79
C ALA A 27 -0.97 -6.46 -17.74
N PHE A 28 -1.95 -6.53 -18.66
CA PHE A 28 -2.84 -7.69 -18.79
C PHE A 28 -2.09 -8.96 -19.22
N LEU A 29 -1.09 -8.83 -20.09
CA LEU A 29 -0.24 -9.96 -20.47
C LEU A 29 0.55 -10.50 -19.27
N LEU A 30 1.13 -9.62 -18.44
CA LEU A 30 1.83 -10.00 -17.21
C LEU A 30 0.90 -10.71 -16.22
N GLU A 31 -0.33 -10.23 -16.06
CA GLU A 31 -1.33 -10.90 -15.24
C GLU A 31 -1.67 -12.29 -15.81
N GLY A 32 -1.91 -12.39 -17.12
CA GLY A 32 -2.19 -13.65 -17.81
C GLY A 32 -1.08 -14.69 -17.66
N VAL A 33 0.19 -14.27 -17.58
CA VAL A 33 1.34 -15.16 -17.35
C VAL A 33 1.23 -15.90 -16.01
N ILE A 34 0.68 -15.27 -14.96
CA ILE A 34 0.48 -15.92 -13.65
C ILE A 34 -0.38 -17.18 -13.82
N TYR A 35 -1.54 -17.06 -14.48
CA TYR A 35 -2.45 -18.17 -14.70
C TYR A 35 -1.89 -19.22 -15.66
N ARG A 36 -1.09 -18.82 -16.65
CA ARG A 36 -0.36 -19.77 -17.52
C ARG A 36 0.66 -20.59 -16.73
N LEU A 37 1.41 -19.96 -15.83
CA LEU A 37 2.39 -20.66 -14.97
C LEU A 37 1.70 -21.60 -13.99
N LEU A 38 0.63 -21.14 -13.32
CA LEU A 38 -0.19 -21.99 -12.43
C LEU A 38 -0.72 -23.22 -13.18
N ARG A 39 -1.26 -23.02 -14.39
CA ARG A 39 -1.73 -24.14 -15.22
C ARG A 39 -0.60 -25.07 -15.66
N ARG A 40 0.56 -24.53 -16.03
CA ARG A 40 1.69 -25.36 -16.51
C ARG A 40 2.28 -26.22 -15.40
N HIS A 41 2.45 -25.66 -14.20
CA HIS A 41 3.21 -26.29 -13.12
C HIS A 41 2.33 -26.94 -12.04
N CYS A 42 1.12 -26.44 -11.84
CA CYS A 42 0.26 -26.87 -10.73
C CYS A 42 -1.00 -27.61 -11.17
N ARG A 43 -1.35 -27.68 -12.46
CA ARG A 43 -2.63 -28.29 -12.93
C ARG A 43 -2.88 -29.72 -12.45
N GLY A 44 -1.84 -30.53 -12.27
CA GLY A 44 -1.97 -31.90 -11.75
C GLY A 44 -2.09 -32.00 -10.23
N GLN A 45 -1.95 -30.89 -9.51
CA GLN A 45 -1.91 -30.85 -8.06
C GLN A 45 -3.31 -30.66 -7.48
N ARG A 46 -3.60 -31.33 -6.35
CA ARG A 46 -4.90 -31.25 -5.67
C ARG A 46 -5.27 -29.83 -5.21
N TYR A 47 -4.29 -28.95 -5.05
CA TYR A 47 -4.47 -27.57 -4.62
C TYR A 47 -4.59 -26.56 -5.77
N TYR A 48 -4.61 -27.00 -7.03
CA TYR A 48 -4.65 -26.11 -8.19
C TYR A 48 -5.81 -25.11 -8.16
N ILE A 49 -7.03 -25.59 -7.87
CA ILE A 49 -8.22 -24.74 -7.81
C ILE A 49 -8.11 -23.72 -6.69
N HIS A 50 -7.66 -24.13 -5.50
CA HIS A 50 -7.44 -23.21 -4.38
C HIS A 50 -6.42 -22.11 -4.71
N LEU A 51 -5.35 -22.43 -5.46
CA LEU A 51 -4.41 -21.42 -5.93
C LEU A 51 -5.07 -20.47 -6.95
N LEU A 52 -5.86 -21.00 -7.87
CA LEU A 52 -6.54 -20.18 -8.87
C LEU A 52 -7.52 -19.20 -8.21
N GLU A 53 -8.32 -19.67 -7.26
CA GLU A 53 -9.24 -18.86 -6.46
C GLU A 53 -8.45 -17.78 -5.68
N LEU A 54 -7.40 -18.17 -4.96
CA LEU A 54 -6.58 -17.23 -4.19
C LEU A 54 -5.99 -16.11 -5.05
N PHE A 55 -5.36 -16.43 -6.19
CA PHE A 55 -4.75 -15.41 -7.05
C PHE A 55 -5.80 -14.51 -7.69
N THR A 56 -6.96 -15.06 -8.05
CA THR A 56 -8.08 -14.29 -8.59
C THR A 56 -8.64 -13.35 -7.53
N GLU A 57 -8.90 -13.83 -6.31
CA GLU A 57 -9.40 -13.03 -5.19
C GLU A 57 -8.44 -11.91 -4.81
N VAL A 58 -7.14 -12.18 -4.70
CA VAL A 58 -6.12 -11.16 -4.38
C VAL A 58 -6.06 -10.08 -5.44
N THR A 59 -6.27 -10.43 -6.72
CA THR A 59 -6.32 -9.44 -7.81
C THR A 59 -7.54 -8.53 -7.66
N HIS A 60 -8.73 -9.09 -7.41
CA HIS A 60 -9.94 -8.31 -7.14
C HIS A 60 -9.84 -7.45 -5.86
N LEU A 61 -9.17 -7.95 -4.83
CA LEU A 61 -8.96 -7.22 -3.58
C LEU A 61 -8.05 -6.01 -3.77
N LYS A 62 -7.05 -6.07 -4.65
CA LYS A 62 -6.21 -4.90 -4.97
C LYS A 62 -7.03 -3.79 -5.62
N ASP A 63 -7.87 -4.13 -6.58
CA ASP A 63 -8.74 -3.17 -7.27
C ASP A 63 -9.76 -2.55 -6.29
N SER A 64 -10.20 -3.33 -5.32
CA SER A 64 -11.08 -2.86 -4.25
C SER A 64 -10.33 -2.03 -3.19
N LEU A 65 -9.10 -2.40 -2.80
CA LEU A 65 -8.30 -1.68 -1.79
C LEU A 65 -7.81 -0.31 -2.30
N LEU A 66 -7.53 -0.20 -3.60
CA LEU A 66 -7.36 1.10 -4.28
C LEU A 66 -8.63 1.97 -4.21
N CYS A 67 -9.82 1.35 -4.10
CA CYS A 67 -11.08 2.07 -3.85
C CYS A 67 -11.38 2.30 -2.36
N TYR A 68 -10.80 1.53 -1.44
CA TYR A 68 -11.06 1.62 0.01
C TYR A 68 -10.34 2.76 0.72
N SER A 69 -9.46 3.48 0.03
CA SER A 69 -9.05 4.81 0.48
C SER A 69 -10.25 5.77 0.53
N ASN A 70 -11.37 5.45 -0.13
CA ASN A 70 -12.64 6.14 0.04
C ASN A 70 -13.52 5.40 1.05
N VAL A 71 -13.58 5.93 2.27
CA VAL A 71 -14.58 5.64 3.29
C VAL A 71 -14.37 4.32 4.05
N TYR A 72 -13.85 4.46 5.27
CA TYR A 72 -14.10 3.60 6.43
C TYR A 72 -15.42 2.82 6.33
N LYS A 73 -15.39 1.51 6.02
CA LYS A 73 -16.32 0.49 6.56
C LYS A 73 -15.70 -0.92 6.53
N PRO A 74 -15.58 -1.64 7.67
CA PRO A 74 -15.04 -3.00 7.76
C PRO A 74 -16.00 -4.11 7.26
N ARG A 75 -17.01 -3.79 6.43
CA ARG A 75 -18.20 -4.65 6.27
C ARG A 75 -18.26 -5.52 5.01
N LEU A 76 -17.22 -5.58 4.17
CA LEU A 76 -17.24 -6.42 2.96
C LEU A 76 -16.40 -7.71 3.04
N PHE A 77 -15.78 -8.00 4.20
CA PHE A 77 -15.02 -9.24 4.41
C PHE A 77 -15.87 -10.43 4.87
N TYR A 78 -17.20 -10.41 4.66
CA TYR A 78 -18.11 -11.37 5.27
C TYR A 78 -18.11 -12.78 4.65
N ASN A 79 -17.40 -13.06 3.54
CA ASN A 79 -17.48 -14.38 2.88
C ASN A 79 -16.15 -15.17 2.71
N LEU A 80 -15.01 -14.72 3.25
CA LEU A 80 -13.71 -15.40 3.05
C LEU A 80 -13.28 -16.23 4.28
N GLU A 81 -13.79 -17.46 4.44
CA GLU A 81 -13.43 -18.31 5.60
C GLU A 81 -11.95 -18.67 5.72
N ILE A 82 -11.18 -18.64 4.62
CA ILE A 82 -9.76 -19.00 4.60
C ILE A 82 -8.87 -17.80 4.98
N VAL A 83 -9.23 -16.58 4.58
CA VAL A 83 -8.52 -15.34 4.94
C VAL A 83 -8.93 -14.85 6.35
N LYS A 84 -10.18 -15.11 6.77
CA LYS A 84 -10.71 -14.77 8.11
C LYS A 84 -10.01 -15.47 9.27
N ARG A 85 -9.43 -16.67 9.07
CA ARG A 85 -8.89 -17.44 10.21
C ARG A 85 -7.64 -16.82 10.82
N ILE A 86 -7.04 -15.85 10.15
CA ILE A 86 -5.84 -15.18 10.62
C ILE A 86 -5.92 -13.71 10.20
N ASP A 87 -6.43 -12.88 11.11
CA ASP A 87 -6.43 -11.40 11.10
C ASP A 87 -5.07 -10.74 10.77
N LEU A 88 -4.02 -11.54 10.57
CA LEU A 88 -2.65 -11.12 10.35
C LEU A 88 -2.40 -10.55 8.96
N LEU A 89 -2.86 -11.21 7.88
CA LEU A 89 -2.54 -10.77 6.52
C LEU A 89 -3.13 -9.40 6.17
N PRO A 90 -4.42 -9.10 6.47
CA PRO A 90 -4.97 -7.77 6.25
C PRO A 90 -4.23 -6.68 7.02
N ARG A 91 -3.86 -6.94 8.30
CA ARG A 91 -3.10 -5.98 9.13
C ARG A 91 -1.68 -5.76 8.63
N VAL A 92 -1.04 -6.80 8.11
CA VAL A 92 0.26 -6.67 7.45
C VAL A 92 0.14 -5.81 6.19
N GLY A 93 -0.94 -5.98 5.42
CA GLY A 93 -1.22 -5.16 4.24
C GLY A 93 -1.46 -3.69 4.58
N GLU A 94 -2.31 -3.41 5.57
CA GLU A 94 -2.56 -2.06 6.10
C GLU A 94 -1.26 -1.40 6.57
N PHE A 95 -0.48 -2.10 7.39
CA PHE A 95 0.81 -1.60 7.87
C PHE A 95 1.75 -1.24 6.71
N PHE A 96 1.85 -2.11 5.71
CA PHE A 96 2.70 -1.87 4.55
C PHE A 96 2.22 -0.69 3.70
N GLN A 97 0.90 -0.49 3.57
CA GLN A 97 0.34 0.64 2.82
C GLN A 97 0.63 1.96 3.54
N ILE A 98 0.43 2.02 4.86
CA ILE A 98 0.75 3.20 5.67
C ILE A 98 2.24 3.57 5.57
N GLN A 99 3.13 2.56 5.55
CA GLN A 99 4.55 2.78 5.30
C GLN A 99 4.82 3.33 3.88
N ASP A 100 4.14 2.82 2.84
CA ASP A 100 4.34 3.33 1.47
C ASP A 100 3.83 4.76 1.32
N ASP A 101 2.69 5.11 1.93
CA ASP A 101 2.14 6.47 1.98
C ASP A 101 3.09 7.44 2.69
N TYR A 102 3.65 7.04 3.84
CA TYR A 102 4.64 7.84 4.55
C TYR A 102 5.91 8.06 3.72
N LEU A 103 6.44 6.99 3.12
CA LEU A 103 7.63 7.04 2.26
C LEU A 103 7.38 7.78 0.94
N ASP A 104 6.13 7.89 0.48
CA ASP A 104 5.78 8.71 -0.68
C ASP A 104 6.01 10.20 -0.38
N CYS A 105 5.60 10.66 0.80
CA CYS A 105 5.74 12.05 1.21
C CYS A 105 7.15 12.40 1.74
N TYR A 106 7.72 11.54 2.59
CA TYR A 106 8.93 11.80 3.37
C TYR A 106 10.15 10.95 2.97
N GLY A 107 9.98 9.95 2.11
CA GLY A 107 11.08 9.09 1.68
C GLY A 107 12.01 9.80 0.69
N ASP A 108 13.31 9.60 0.85
CA ASP A 108 14.30 10.07 -0.13
C ASP A 108 14.10 9.35 -1.48
N PRO A 109 13.85 10.07 -2.60
CA PRO A 109 13.72 9.46 -3.92
C PRO A 109 14.90 8.59 -4.36
N ALA A 110 16.12 8.89 -3.89
CA ALA A 110 17.32 8.07 -4.18
C ALA A 110 17.23 6.68 -3.55
N VAL A 111 16.52 6.58 -2.42
CA VAL A 111 16.35 5.39 -1.61
C VAL A 111 15.09 4.63 -2.03
N THR A 112 13.96 5.34 -2.18
CA THR A 112 12.68 4.74 -2.58
C THR A 112 12.64 4.36 -4.07
N GLY A 113 13.48 5.00 -4.89
CA GLY A 113 13.52 4.83 -6.34
C GLY A 113 12.25 5.32 -7.04
N LYS A 114 11.43 6.14 -6.38
CA LYS A 114 10.27 6.83 -6.94
C LYS A 114 10.18 8.26 -6.39
N ILE A 115 9.67 9.17 -7.21
CA ILE A 115 9.24 10.50 -6.75
C ILE A 115 7.81 10.32 -6.22
N GLY A 116 7.55 10.81 -5.01
CA GLY A 116 6.21 10.80 -4.43
C GLY A 116 5.24 11.69 -5.18
N THR A 117 4.02 11.20 -5.37
CA THR A 117 2.96 11.90 -6.10
C THR A 117 1.65 11.96 -5.33
N ASP A 118 1.55 11.39 -4.14
CA ASP A 118 0.27 11.23 -3.44
C ASP A 118 -0.44 12.57 -3.15
N ILE A 119 0.31 13.63 -2.82
CA ILE A 119 -0.24 14.97 -2.59
C ILE A 119 -0.81 15.55 -3.89
N GLN A 120 -0.04 15.49 -4.97
CA GLN A 120 -0.41 16.05 -6.27
C GLN A 120 -1.56 15.28 -6.93
N ASP A 121 -1.61 13.97 -6.70
CA ASP A 121 -2.63 13.07 -7.24
C ASP A 121 -3.94 13.11 -6.41
N ASN A 122 -4.02 13.95 -5.37
CA ASN A 122 -5.15 14.04 -4.46
C ASN A 122 -5.51 12.67 -3.84
N LYS A 123 -4.51 11.89 -3.45
CA LYS A 123 -4.76 10.55 -2.89
C LYS A 123 -5.22 10.64 -1.45
N CYS A 124 -6.13 9.75 -1.08
CA CYS A 124 -6.53 9.57 0.31
C CYS A 124 -5.50 8.69 1.03
N SER A 125 -4.31 9.24 1.27
CA SER A 125 -3.23 8.58 2.00
C SER A 125 -3.44 8.64 3.51
N TRP A 126 -2.73 7.78 4.25
CA TRP A 126 -2.77 7.78 5.71
C TRP A 126 -2.42 9.15 6.31
N LEU A 127 -1.50 9.91 5.69
CA LEU A 127 -1.08 11.22 6.16
C LEU A 127 -2.23 12.23 6.13
N VAL A 128 -2.95 12.34 5.02
CA VAL A 128 -4.06 13.29 4.89
C VAL A 128 -5.23 12.92 5.81
N VAL A 129 -5.56 11.63 5.92
CA VAL A 129 -6.61 11.14 6.83
C VAL A 129 -6.26 11.45 8.28
N THR A 130 -5.00 11.21 8.66
CA THR A 130 -4.53 11.48 10.03
C THR A 130 -4.52 12.99 10.31
N ALA A 131 -4.07 13.81 9.38
CA ALA A 131 -4.08 15.26 9.49
C ALA A 131 -5.50 15.80 9.68
N LEU A 132 -6.44 15.37 8.85
CA LEU A 132 -7.85 15.81 8.88
C LEU A 132 -8.53 15.51 10.23
N GLY A 133 -8.06 14.47 10.95
CA GLY A 133 -8.59 14.11 12.26
C GLY A 133 -8.12 15.00 13.42
N ILE A 134 -7.09 15.83 13.22
CA ILE A 134 -6.46 16.62 14.30
C ILE A 134 -6.29 18.11 14.00
N MET A 135 -6.43 18.51 12.74
CA MET A 135 -6.23 19.90 12.31
C MET A 135 -7.32 20.85 12.80
N THR A 136 -6.95 22.12 12.95
CA THR A 136 -7.92 23.21 13.18
C THR A 136 -8.68 23.55 11.88
N PRO A 137 -9.81 24.27 11.96
CA PRO A 137 -10.54 24.73 10.76
C PRO A 137 -9.68 25.57 9.81
N GLU A 138 -8.76 26.39 10.33
CA GLU A 138 -7.88 27.25 9.54
C GLU A 138 -6.84 26.42 8.78
N GLN A 139 -6.20 25.47 9.48
CA GLN A 139 -5.27 24.50 8.89
C GLN A 139 -5.96 23.63 7.83
N ARG A 140 -7.23 23.29 8.06
CA ARG A 140 -8.03 22.54 7.09
C ARG A 140 -8.29 23.33 5.81
N ALA A 141 -8.67 24.60 5.94
CA ALA A 141 -8.87 25.47 4.77
C ALA A 141 -7.57 25.64 3.98
N GLU A 142 -6.42 25.72 4.66
CA GLU A 142 -5.11 25.74 4.00
C GLU A 142 -4.81 24.44 3.26
N LEU A 143 -5.04 23.28 3.89
CA LEU A 143 -4.87 21.98 3.24
C LEU A 143 -5.74 21.88 1.98
N GLU A 144 -7.03 22.21 2.08
CA GLU A 144 -7.98 22.13 0.96
C GLU A 144 -7.59 23.06 -0.21
N ALA A 145 -6.91 24.17 0.06
CA ALA A 145 -6.42 25.08 -0.97
C ALA A 145 -5.16 24.58 -1.70
N CYS A 146 -4.41 23.63 -1.12
CA CYS A 146 -3.11 23.18 -1.64
C CYS A 146 -3.10 21.70 -2.07
N TYR A 147 -3.95 20.86 -1.48
CA TYR A 147 -3.93 19.42 -1.73
C TYR A 147 -4.50 19.08 -3.12
N GLY A 148 -3.87 18.14 -3.84
CA GLY A 148 -4.24 17.82 -5.23
C GLY A 148 -3.69 18.77 -6.29
N HIS A 149 -2.85 19.73 -5.90
CA HIS A 149 -2.17 20.62 -6.82
C HIS A 149 -0.77 20.11 -7.17
N SER A 150 -0.37 20.27 -8.43
CA SER A 150 0.90 19.74 -8.95
C SER A 150 2.09 20.70 -8.80
N ASP A 151 1.87 21.95 -8.41
CA ASP A 151 2.94 22.92 -8.21
C ASP A 151 3.74 22.64 -6.93
N ALA A 152 5.05 22.92 -6.99
CA ALA A 152 5.97 22.61 -5.90
C ALA A 152 5.68 23.42 -4.63
N GLU A 153 5.12 24.63 -4.76
CA GLU A 153 4.77 25.49 -3.63
C GLU A 153 3.63 24.87 -2.81
N SER A 154 2.55 24.44 -3.46
CA SER A 154 1.44 23.76 -2.80
C SER A 154 1.88 22.46 -2.10
N VAL A 155 2.72 21.66 -2.75
CA VAL A 155 3.27 20.43 -2.16
C VAL A 155 4.10 20.74 -0.90
N GLU A 156 4.96 21.76 -0.96
CA GLU A 156 5.81 22.13 0.18
C GLU A 156 4.99 22.72 1.34
N ARG A 157 3.93 23.47 1.05
CA ARG A 157 2.99 23.96 2.07
C ARG A 157 2.27 22.81 2.77
N VAL A 158 1.81 21.81 2.03
CA VAL A 158 1.20 20.60 2.62
C VAL A 158 2.20 19.86 3.52
N LYS A 159 3.46 19.71 3.07
CA LYS A 159 4.52 19.08 3.88
C LYS A 159 4.81 19.88 5.16
N THR A 160 4.93 21.20 5.05
CA THR A 160 5.13 22.09 6.20
C THR A 160 3.97 21.97 7.21
N LEU A 161 2.73 21.87 6.71
CA LEU A 161 1.56 21.65 7.54
C LEU A 161 1.64 20.29 8.25
N TYR A 162 2.03 19.23 7.55
CA TYR A 162 2.23 17.91 8.13
C TYR A 162 3.32 17.88 9.22
N ASP A 163 4.40 18.63 9.02
CA ASP A 163 5.47 18.78 10.00
C ASP A 163 4.98 19.53 11.25
N THR A 164 4.18 20.58 11.07
CA THR A 164 3.55 21.35 12.15
C THR A 164 2.57 20.49 12.97
N LEU A 165 1.91 19.52 12.32
CA LEU A 165 1.02 18.54 12.96
C LEU A 165 1.77 17.35 13.58
N GLU A 166 3.11 17.36 13.51
CA GLU A 166 4.00 16.32 14.01
C GLU A 166 3.66 14.92 13.43
N LEU A 167 3.23 14.87 12.17
CA LEU A 167 2.87 13.60 11.52
C LEU A 167 4.02 12.58 11.47
N PRO A 168 5.30 12.96 11.29
CA PRO A 168 6.42 12.01 11.38
C PRO A 168 6.50 11.31 12.75
N ILE A 169 6.26 12.04 13.84
CA ILE A 169 6.29 11.48 15.19
C ILE A 169 5.13 10.49 15.36
N ARG A 170 3.92 10.88 14.95
CA ARG A 170 2.72 10.04 14.99
C ARG A 170 2.87 8.78 14.15
N TYR A 171 3.49 8.89 12.97
CA TYR A 171 3.79 7.75 12.12
C TYR A 171 4.71 6.75 12.84
N HIS A 172 5.83 7.21 13.41
CA HIS A 172 6.75 6.30 14.10
C HIS A 172 6.13 5.62 15.33
N GLN A 173 5.28 6.34 16.07
CA GLN A 173 4.49 5.74 17.15
C GLN A 173 3.53 4.67 16.61
N HIS A 174 2.77 4.99 15.57
CA HIS A 174 1.86 4.05 14.92
C HIS A 174 2.60 2.84 14.34
N GLU A 175 3.81 3.04 13.81
CA GLU A 175 4.65 1.99 13.25
C GLU A 175 5.04 0.98 14.33
N GLU A 176 5.54 1.49 15.47
CA GLU A 176 5.97 0.65 16.59
C GLU A 176 4.79 -0.09 17.21
N GLU A 177 3.66 0.58 17.41
CA GLU A 177 2.44 -0.07 17.93
C GLU A 177 1.91 -1.15 17.00
N SER A 178 1.87 -0.88 15.69
CA SER A 178 1.42 -1.84 14.68
C SER A 178 2.31 -3.06 14.66
N TYR A 179 3.63 -2.88 14.74
CA TYR A 179 4.58 -3.98 14.84
C TYR A 179 4.35 -4.82 16.11
N ARG A 180 4.17 -4.18 17.27
CA ARG A 180 3.86 -4.88 18.53
C ARG A 180 2.54 -5.67 18.43
N ARG A 181 1.51 -5.10 17.80
CA ARG A 181 0.22 -5.78 17.55
C ARG A 181 0.42 -7.01 16.64
N LEU A 182 1.18 -6.86 15.55
CA LEU A 182 1.49 -7.96 14.64
C LEU A 182 2.24 -9.09 15.35
N GLN A 183 3.25 -8.77 16.17
CA GLN A 183 3.98 -9.78 16.95
C GLN A 183 3.06 -10.56 17.90
N LYS A 184 2.16 -9.88 18.61
CA LYS A 184 1.18 -10.53 19.50
C LYS A 184 0.24 -11.46 18.72
N LEU A 185 -0.24 -11.03 17.55
CA LEU A 185 -1.10 -11.86 16.70
C LEU A 185 -0.38 -13.10 16.17
N ILE A 186 0.87 -12.93 15.71
CA ILE A 186 1.71 -14.06 15.28
C ILE A 186 1.87 -15.06 16.44
N GLN A 187 2.18 -14.58 17.65
CA GLN A 187 2.30 -15.46 18.83
C GLN A 187 0.98 -16.15 19.20
N LEU A 188 -0.17 -15.47 19.07
CA LEU A 188 -1.47 -16.06 19.37
C LEU A 188 -1.77 -17.24 18.43
N HIS A 189 -1.35 -17.15 17.17
CA HIS A 189 -1.54 -18.18 16.17
C HIS A 189 -0.35 -19.17 16.05
N ALA A 190 0.55 -19.16 17.06
CA ALA A 190 1.72 -20.04 17.29
C ALA A 190 1.57 -21.50 16.85
N LYS A 191 0.38 -22.07 17.05
CA LYS A 191 0.16 -23.51 16.89
C LYS A 191 -0.26 -23.90 15.47
N ASN A 192 -0.83 -22.97 14.70
CA ASN A 192 -1.49 -23.26 13.43
C ASN A 192 -0.78 -22.65 12.22
N LEU A 193 0.30 -21.90 12.45
CA LEU A 193 1.02 -21.19 11.41
C LEU A 193 2.51 -21.52 11.41
N PRO A 194 3.19 -21.38 10.26
CA PRO A 194 4.64 -21.36 10.21
C PRO A 194 5.23 -20.08 10.83
N HIS A 195 5.22 -19.95 12.16
CA HIS A 195 6.41 -19.56 12.93
C HIS A 195 7.27 -18.46 12.31
N ALA A 196 8.39 -18.98 11.84
CA ALA A 196 9.48 -18.27 11.23
C ALA A 196 9.06 -17.51 9.97
N VAL A 197 8.09 -17.99 9.18
CA VAL A 197 7.69 -17.32 7.94
C VAL A 197 7.11 -15.94 8.23
N PHE A 198 6.14 -15.87 9.14
CA PHE A 198 5.49 -14.61 9.50
C PHE A 198 6.40 -13.69 10.30
N LEU A 199 7.22 -14.23 11.20
CA LEU A 199 8.22 -13.44 11.92
C LEU A 199 9.27 -12.86 10.99
N ASN A 200 9.78 -13.64 10.04
CA ASN A 200 10.75 -13.16 9.05
C ASN A 200 10.13 -12.10 8.13
N PHE A 201 8.87 -12.27 7.75
CA PHE A 201 8.15 -11.25 6.99
C PHE A 201 7.96 -9.96 7.80
N ALA A 202 7.49 -10.07 9.05
CA ALA A 202 7.30 -8.93 9.96
C ALA A 202 8.62 -8.17 10.20
N LYS A 203 9.74 -8.88 10.35
CA LYS A 203 11.08 -8.27 10.48
C LYS A 203 11.54 -7.52 9.23
N LYS A 204 11.16 -8.00 8.04
CA LYS A 204 11.52 -7.35 6.76
C LYS A 204 10.72 -6.08 6.49
N ILE A 205 9.50 -6.00 7.01
CA ILE A 205 8.63 -4.82 6.83
C ILE A 205 8.87 -3.77 7.92
N TYR A 206 9.21 -4.17 9.14
CA TYR A 206 9.44 -3.23 10.24
C TYR A 206 10.65 -2.33 10.00
N LYS A 207 10.49 -1.01 10.16
CA LYS A 207 11.56 -0.02 9.97
C LYS A 207 12.30 -0.21 8.66
N ARG A 208 11.54 -0.52 7.60
CA ARG A 208 12.10 -0.73 6.29
C ARG A 208 12.62 0.61 5.76
N ASN A 209 13.93 0.78 5.82
CA ASN A 209 14.65 1.73 4.99
C ASN A 209 14.73 1.07 3.61
N LYS A 210 13.91 1.52 2.65
CA LYS A 210 13.95 0.96 1.28
C LYS A 210 15.31 1.12 0.65
#